data_AF-A0A364LKI6-F1
#
_entry.id   AF-A0A364LKI6-F1
#
_cell.length_a   1.000
_cell.length_b   1.000
_cell.length_c   1.000
_cell.angle_alpha   90.00
_cell.angle_beta   90.00
_cell.angle_gamma   90.00
#
_symmetry.space_group_name_H-M   'P 1'
#
loop_
_entity.id
_entity.type
_entity.pdbx_description
1 polymer ?
#
loop_
_entity_poly.entity_id
_entity_poly.type
_entity_poly.pdbx_seq_one_letter_code
_entity_poly.pdbx_strand_id
1 'polypeptide(L)'
;MTDARKVEHTKAPVAKDQRRVKSTHKSTQSRTASAKNSRLGFRASETQAKIIRMASELSHKSLTDFIMDSAYQAAEKVILDQRLFMVSEDVFNKFSEILNRPQQENEGLKDLFSLSSPWDQNDVKKT
;
A
#
# COMPACT_ATOMS: atom_id res chain seq x y z
N MET A 1 46.98 1.09 -72.42
CA MET A 1 45.53 0.81 -72.49
C MET A 1 44.93 1.33 -71.19
N THR A 2 44.59 2.63 -71.15
CA THR A 2 43.20 3.18 -71.22
C THR A 2 42.32 2.67 -70.07
N ASP A 3 41.64 3.49 -69.28
CA ASP A 3 41.48 4.95 -69.28
C ASP A 3 40.94 5.37 -67.91
N ALA A 4 41.20 6.62 -67.56
CA ALA A 4 40.57 7.34 -66.49
C ALA A 4 39.06 7.51 -66.77
N ARG A 5 38.25 7.61 -65.71
CA ARG A 5 37.12 8.54 -65.73
C ARG A 5 36.71 8.97 -64.33
N LYS A 6 37.31 10.10 -63.97
CA LYS A 6 36.78 11.17 -63.13
C LYS A 6 35.34 11.50 -63.54
N VAL A 7 34.44 11.64 -62.59
CA VAL A 7 33.34 12.62 -62.64
C VAL A 7 33.09 13.13 -61.23
N GLU A 8 33.53 14.36 -61.00
CA GLU A 8 33.13 15.20 -59.88
C GLU A 8 31.80 15.90 -60.19
N HIS A 9 31.31 16.57 -59.15
CA HIS A 9 30.40 17.71 -59.11
C HIS A 9 28.93 17.38 -58.82
N THR A 10 28.49 17.68 -57.59
CA THR A 10 27.75 18.94 -57.35
C THR A 10 27.61 19.29 -55.86
N LYS A 11 28.29 20.38 -55.50
CA LYS A 11 27.95 21.51 -54.60
C LYS A 11 26.77 21.39 -53.61
N ALA A 12 27.09 21.69 -52.33
CA ALA A 12 26.24 22.07 -51.18
C ALA A 12 25.42 23.37 -51.41
N PRO A 13 24.71 24.00 -50.43
CA PRO A 13 24.32 23.63 -49.06
C PRO A 13 22.81 23.85 -48.77
N VAL A 14 22.34 23.76 -47.52
CA VAL A 14 21.44 24.74 -46.85
C VAL A 14 21.02 24.17 -45.48
N ALA A 15 21.64 24.72 -44.44
CA ALA A 15 21.07 24.75 -43.10
C ALA A 15 20.07 25.92 -43.04
N LYS A 16 18.84 25.68 -42.59
CA LYS A 16 17.95 26.73 -42.10
C LYS A 16 17.40 26.33 -40.73
N ASP A 17 17.91 27.08 -39.77
CA ASP A 17 17.39 27.36 -38.45
C ASP A 17 15.85 27.43 -38.43
N GLN A 18 15.22 26.68 -37.52
CA GLN A 18 13.87 26.97 -37.07
C GLN A 18 13.86 27.05 -35.54
N ARG A 19 14.28 28.22 -35.05
CA ARG A 19 13.98 28.64 -33.68
C ARG A 19 12.48 28.88 -33.51
N ARG A 20 11.95 28.18 -32.51
CA ARG A 20 11.08 28.69 -31.43
C ARG A 20 9.68 29.19 -31.81
N VAL A 21 8.67 28.49 -31.30
CA VAL A 21 7.50 29.12 -30.69
C VAL A 21 7.22 28.48 -29.33
N LYS A 22 7.31 29.32 -28.29
CA LYS A 22 6.76 29.06 -26.96
C LYS A 22 5.24 29.22 -27.09
N SER A 23 4.44 28.23 -26.70
CA SER A 23 3.04 28.48 -26.38
C SER A 23 2.66 27.75 -25.10
N THR A 24 2.47 28.56 -24.08
CA THR A 24 1.96 28.25 -22.75
C THR A 24 0.45 28.23 -22.79
N HIS A 25 -0.20 27.07 -22.62
CA HIS A 25 -1.58 27.00 -22.13
C HIS A 25 -1.74 25.88 -21.09
N LYS A 26 -1.44 26.29 -19.84
CA LYS A 26 -2.12 26.03 -18.58
C LYS A 26 -3.11 24.85 -18.48
N SER A 27 -2.74 23.94 -17.56
CA SER A 27 -3.58 23.29 -16.55
C SER A 27 -4.61 22.25 -17.00
N THR A 28 -4.22 21.00 -16.84
CA THR A 28 -5.10 19.96 -16.28
C THR A 28 -4.39 19.30 -15.13
N GLN A 29 -5.07 19.27 -13.99
CA GLN A 29 -4.59 18.84 -12.67
C GLN A 29 -3.90 17.47 -12.74
N SER A 30 -2.58 17.46 -12.58
CA SER A 30 -1.87 16.26 -12.11
C SER A 30 -2.33 16.05 -10.67
N ARG A 31 -3.28 15.13 -10.47
CA ARG A 31 -3.35 14.43 -9.18
C ARG A 31 -1.94 13.87 -9.01
N THR A 32 -1.20 14.35 -8.03
CA THR A 32 0.02 13.67 -7.60
C THR A 32 -0.45 12.32 -7.05
N ALA A 33 -0.63 11.35 -7.94
CA ALA A 33 -0.66 9.95 -7.59
C ALA A 33 0.66 9.74 -6.86
N SER A 34 0.61 9.64 -5.53
CA SER A 34 1.75 9.27 -4.72
C SER A 34 2.43 8.13 -5.45
N ALA A 35 3.65 8.35 -5.91
CA ALA A 35 4.33 7.40 -6.75
C ALA A 35 4.35 6.04 -6.01
N LYS A 36 3.87 4.99 -6.68
CA LYS A 36 3.79 3.61 -6.13
C LYS A 36 5.23 3.09 -5.97
N ASN A 37 5.92 3.55 -4.92
CA ASN A 37 7.36 3.36 -4.74
C ASN A 37 7.71 2.09 -3.96
N SER A 38 6.73 1.47 -3.30
CA SER A 38 6.91 0.20 -2.60
C SER A 38 6.68 -0.97 -3.55
N ARG A 39 7.58 -1.96 -3.51
CA ARG A 39 7.46 -3.20 -4.30
C ARG A 39 6.96 -4.32 -3.41
N LEU A 40 5.90 -4.99 -3.85
CA LEU A 40 5.38 -6.20 -3.22
C LEU A 40 5.61 -7.38 -4.17
N GLY A 41 6.44 -8.33 -3.75
CA GLY A 41 6.74 -9.54 -4.52
C GLY A 41 5.90 -10.72 -4.03
N PHE A 42 5.25 -11.43 -4.95
CA PHE A 42 4.44 -12.60 -4.64
C PHE A 42 4.83 -13.79 -5.52
N ARG A 43 4.72 -14.99 -4.97
CA ARG A 43 4.77 -16.24 -5.72
C ARG A 43 3.39 -16.87 -5.67
N ALA A 44 2.96 -17.43 -6.80
CA ALA A 44 1.70 -18.14 -6.90
C ALA A 44 1.93 -19.44 -7.67
N SER A 45 1.16 -20.48 -7.35
CA SER A 45 1.10 -21.66 -8.21
C SER A 45 0.48 -21.29 -9.56
N GLU A 46 0.67 -22.14 -10.57
CA GLU A 46 0.05 -21.94 -11.88
C GLU A 46 -1.49 -21.88 -11.79
N THR A 47 -2.07 -22.73 -10.94
CA THR A 47 -3.52 -22.77 -10.70
C THR A 47 -4.02 -21.47 -10.08
N GLN A 48 -3.33 -20.94 -9.07
CA GLN A 48 -3.66 -19.65 -8.45
C GLN A 48 -3.54 -18.51 -9.47
N ALA A 49 -2.45 -18.47 -10.24
CA ALA A 49 -2.24 -17.42 -11.24
C ALA A 49 -3.30 -17.42 -12.35
N LYS A 50 -3.80 -18.58 -12.76
CA LYS A 50 -4.89 -18.70 -13.74
C LYS A 50 -6.20 -18.14 -13.19
N ILE A 51 -6.58 -18.53 -11.97
CA ILE A 51 -7.82 -18.06 -11.33
C ILE A 51 -7.79 -16.54 -11.11
N ILE A 52 -6.66 -16.01 -10.61
CA ILE A 52 -6.54 -14.56 -10.35
C ILE A 52 -6.61 -13.76 -11.66
N ARG A 53 -5.97 -14.24 -12.74
CA ARG A 53 -6.08 -13.59 -14.06
C ARG A 53 -7.53 -13.56 -14.55
N MET A 54 -8.20 -14.69 -14.52
CA MET A 54 -9.61 -14.77 -14.90
C MET A 54 -10.48 -13.82 -14.07
N ALA A 55 -10.26 -13.75 -12.76
CA ALA A 55 -10.99 -12.82 -11.89
C ALA A 55 -10.72 -11.35 -12.23
N SER A 56 -9.48 -11.00 -12.59
CA SER A 56 -9.13 -9.64 -13.01
C SER A 56 -9.81 -9.25 -14.34
N GLU A 57 -9.88 -10.19 -15.29
CA GLU A 57 -10.56 -10.01 -16.58
C GLU A 57 -12.06 -9.81 -16.39
N LEU A 58 -12.71 -10.64 -15.57
CA LEU A 58 -14.13 -10.52 -15.22
C LEU A 58 -14.43 -9.21 -14.48
N SER A 59 -13.46 -8.69 -13.72
CA SER A 59 -13.60 -7.42 -13.00
C SER A 59 -13.25 -6.20 -13.86
N HIS A 60 -12.84 -6.40 -15.11
CA HIS A 60 -12.34 -5.37 -16.02
C HIS A 60 -11.20 -4.52 -15.43
N LYS A 61 -10.32 -5.14 -14.64
CA LYS A 61 -9.16 -4.50 -14.01
C LYS A 61 -7.87 -5.14 -14.50
N SER A 62 -6.78 -4.38 -14.47
CA SER A 62 -5.45 -4.97 -14.68
C SER A 62 -5.17 -5.99 -13.58
N LEU A 63 -4.35 -7.02 -13.87
CA LEU A 63 -3.97 -8.02 -12.88
C LEU A 63 -3.39 -7.39 -11.62
N THR A 64 -2.53 -6.37 -11.78
CA THR A 64 -1.91 -5.66 -10.66
C THR A 64 -2.93 -4.85 -9.86
N ASP A 65 -3.84 -4.14 -10.52
CA ASP A 65 -4.84 -3.34 -9.80
C ASP A 65 -5.86 -4.25 -9.08
N PHE A 66 -6.25 -5.37 -9.69
CA PHE A 66 -7.10 -6.36 -9.04
C PHE A 66 -6.45 -6.91 -7.77
N ILE A 67 -5.18 -7.34 -7.84
CA ILE A 67 -4.45 -7.86 -6.69
C ILE A 67 -4.31 -6.79 -5.61
N MET A 68 -3.97 -5.55 -5.97
CA MET A 68 -3.79 -4.46 -5.01
C MET A 68 -5.10 -4.11 -4.30
N ASP A 69 -6.20 -3.98 -5.04
CA ASP A 69 -7.52 -3.68 -4.46
C ASP A 69 -7.99 -4.80 -3.54
N SER A 70 -7.88 -6.06 -3.98
CA SER A 70 -8.29 -7.21 -3.17
C SER A 70 -7.44 -7.35 -1.90
N ALA A 71 -6.13 -7.17 -2.01
CA ALA A 71 -5.23 -7.22 -0.86
C ALA A 71 -5.52 -6.09 0.13
N TYR A 72 -5.79 -4.87 -0.37
CA TYR A 72 -6.11 -3.71 0.46
C TYR A 72 -7.42 -3.92 1.24
N GLN A 73 -8.49 -4.35 0.56
CA GLN A 73 -9.77 -4.63 1.21
C GLN A 73 -9.66 -5.74 2.26
N ALA A 74 -8.91 -6.80 1.96
CA ALA A 74 -8.67 -7.87 2.92
C ALA A 74 -7.90 -7.36 4.16
N ALA A 75 -6.90 -6.51 3.96
CA ALA A 75 -6.14 -5.90 5.04
C ALA A 75 -7.02 -4.98 5.91
N GLU A 76 -7.86 -4.14 5.30
CA GLU A 76 -8.81 -3.30 6.04
C GLU A 76 -9.73 -4.13 6.91
N LYS A 77 -10.29 -5.21 6.35
CA LYS A 77 -11.16 -6.10 7.11
C LYS A 77 -10.44 -6.69 8.32
N VAL A 78 -9.23 -7.21 8.14
CA VAL A 78 -8.44 -7.80 9.25
C VAL A 78 -8.10 -6.77 10.33
N ILE A 79 -7.75 -5.55 9.93
CA ILE A 79 -7.43 -4.47 10.88
C ILE A 79 -8.68 -4.05 11.66
N LEU A 80 -9.85 -3.99 11.00
CA LEU A 80 -11.11 -3.59 11.62
C LEU A 80 -11.71 -4.68 12.51
N ASP A 81 -11.50 -5.95 12.17
CA ASP A 81 -11.98 -7.10 12.96
C ASP A 81 -11.38 -7.12 14.38
N GLN A 82 -10.19 -6.52 14.57
CA GLN A 82 -9.59 -6.35 15.90
C GLN A 82 -10.26 -5.27 16.77
N ARG A 83 -11.19 -4.49 16.21
CA ARG A 83 -11.82 -3.36 16.92
C ARG A 83 -13.32 -3.53 17.15
N LEU A 84 -14.00 -4.35 16.36
CA LEU A 84 -15.45 -4.49 16.40
C LEU A 84 -15.86 -5.87 16.91
N PHE A 85 -16.24 -5.96 18.18
CA PHE A 85 -16.83 -7.17 18.74
C PHE A 85 -18.32 -7.20 18.46
N MET A 86 -18.76 -8.05 17.52
CA MET A 86 -20.18 -8.33 17.33
C MET A 86 -20.64 -9.32 18.41
N VAL A 87 -21.54 -8.88 19.28
CA VAL A 87 -22.12 -9.68 20.36
C VAL A 87 -23.65 -9.70 20.24
N SER A 88 -24.29 -10.76 20.73
CA SER A 88 -25.76 -10.77 20.83
C SER A 88 -26.24 -9.75 21.85
N GLU A 89 -27.52 -9.36 21.76
CA GLU A 89 -28.13 -8.41 22.70
C GLU A 89 -27.99 -8.88 24.15
N ASP A 90 -28.16 -10.18 24.42
CA ASP A 90 -27.99 -10.75 25.76
C ASP A 90 -26.57 -10.57 26.32
N VAL A 91 -25.55 -10.77 25.48
CA VAL A 91 -24.14 -10.60 25.86
C VAL A 91 -23.84 -9.12 26.05
N PHE A 92 -24.38 -8.25 25.18
CA PHE A 92 -24.25 -6.80 25.30
C PHE A 92 -24.87 -6.27 26.59
N ASN A 93 -26.06 -6.74 26.97
CA ASN A 93 -26.76 -6.32 28.18
C ASN A 93 -25.99 -6.76 29.43
N LYS A 94 -25.55 -8.03 29.50
CA LYS A 94 -24.71 -8.52 30.60
C LYS A 94 -23.40 -7.75 30.72
N PHE A 95 -22.75 -7.47 29.59
CA PHE A 95 -21.53 -6.68 29.56
C PHE A 95 -21.78 -5.25 30.05
N SER A 96 -22.87 -4.62 29.63
CA SER A 96 -23.27 -3.28 30.05
C SER A 96 -23.58 -3.21 31.55
N GLU A 97 -24.24 -4.23 32.11
CA GLU A 97 -24.44 -4.34 33.57
C GLU A 97 -23.11 -4.42 34.31
N ILE A 98 -22.14 -5.20 33.79
CA ILE A 98 -20.79 -5.31 34.37
C ILE A 98 -20.01 -3.99 34.27
N LEU A 99 -20.20 -3.20 33.22
CA LEU A 99 -19.55 -1.89 33.07
C LEU A 99 -20.17 -0.81 33.96
N ASN A 100 -21.49 -0.86 34.16
CA ASN A 100 -22.22 0.13 34.95
C ASN A 100 -22.19 -0.15 36.46
N ARG A 101 -21.85 -1.37 36.88
CA ARG A 101 -21.71 -1.68 38.31
C ARG A 101 -20.51 -0.95 38.92
N PRO A 102 -20.58 -0.53 40.20
CA PRO A 102 -19.44 0.05 40.89
C PRO A 102 -18.27 -0.94 40.95
N GLN A 103 -17.04 -0.40 41.01
CA GLN A 103 -15.84 -1.22 41.17
C GLN A 103 -15.99 -2.14 42.38
N GLN A 104 -15.77 -3.44 42.15
CA GLN A 104 -15.74 -4.43 43.22
C GLN A 104 -14.29 -4.86 43.43
N GLU A 105 -13.94 -5.14 44.67
CA GLU A 105 -12.63 -5.68 44.99
C GLU A 105 -12.45 -7.03 44.29
N ASN A 106 -11.35 -7.15 43.54
CA ASN A 106 -10.96 -8.39 42.88
C ASN A 106 -9.63 -8.82 43.49
N GLU A 107 -9.67 -9.87 44.31
CA GLU A 107 -8.48 -10.42 44.97
C GLU A 107 -7.36 -10.74 43.97
N GLY A 108 -7.71 -11.25 42.77
CA GLY A 108 -6.72 -11.50 41.72
C GLY A 108 -6.07 -10.24 41.15
N LEU A 109 -6.79 -9.10 41.12
CA LEU A 109 -6.18 -7.81 40.77
C LEU A 109 -5.30 -7.29 41.91
N LYS A 110 -5.71 -7.46 43.18
CA LYS A 110 -4.87 -7.10 44.34
C LYS A 110 -3.55 -7.88 44.32
N ASP A 111 -3.62 -9.19 44.10
CA ASP A 111 -2.45 -10.05 43.98
C ASP A 111 -1.57 -9.62 42.79
N LEU A 112 -2.16 -9.35 41.62
CA LEU A 112 -1.42 -8.88 40.44
C LEU A 112 -0.69 -7.55 40.69
N PHE A 113 -1.35 -6.59 41.34
CA PHE A 113 -0.74 -5.29 41.69
C PHE A 113 0.27 -5.38 42.84
N SER A 114 0.24 -6.44 43.65
CA SER A 114 1.23 -6.69 44.70
C SER A 114 2.55 -7.28 44.16
N LEU A 115 2.54 -7.80 42.94
CA LEU A 115 3.74 -8.31 42.29
C LEU A 115 4.63 -7.15 41.85
N SER A 116 5.91 -7.18 42.27
CA SER A 116 6.91 -6.25 41.75
C SER A 116 7.00 -6.42 40.24
N SER A 117 6.91 -5.31 39.50
CA SER A 117 7.01 -5.40 38.05
C SER A 117 8.42 -5.88 37.67
N PRO A 118 8.56 -6.78 36.67
CA PRO A 118 9.88 -7.29 36.26
C PRO A 118 10.89 -6.21 35.83
N TRP A 119 10.43 -4.99 35.59
CA TRP A 119 11.21 -3.86 35.12
C TRP A 119 11.71 -2.94 36.25
N ASP A 120 11.15 -3.04 37.46
CA ASP A 120 11.55 -2.24 38.64
C ASP A 120 12.95 -2.63 39.15
N GLN A 121 13.44 -3.83 38.80
CA GLN A 121 14.77 -4.30 39.19
C GLN A 121 15.92 -3.61 38.45
N ASN A 122 15.65 -2.85 37.39
CA ASN A 122 16.69 -2.19 36.59
C ASN A 122 17.05 -0.78 37.08
N ASP A 123 16.30 -0.19 38.01
CA ASP A 123 16.57 1.18 38.50
C ASP A 123 17.54 1.22 39.70
N VAL A 124 17.90 0.07 40.28
CA VAL A 124 18.77 0.00 41.47
C VAL A 124 20.28 0.10 41.13
N LYS A 125 20.67 0.10 39.84
CA LYS A 125 22.10 0.12 39.44
C LYS A 125 22.64 1.49 39.00
N LYS A 126 21.95 2.61 39.29
CA LYS A 126 22.38 3.96 38.87
C LYS A 126 22.56 5.00 40.00
N THR A 127 23.00 4.58 41.18
CA THR A 127 23.56 5.48 42.20
C THR A 127 24.85 4.92 42.75
#